data_AF-A0A961TAG9-F1
#
_entry.id   AF-A0A961TAG9-F1
#
_cell.length_a   1.000
_cell.length_b   1.000
_cell.length_c   1.000
_cell.angle_alpha   90.00
_cell.angle_beta   90.00
_cell.angle_gamma   90.00
#
_symmetry.space_group_name_H-M   'P 1'
#
loop_
_entity.id
_entity.type
_entity.pdbx_description
1 polymer ?
#
loop_
_entity_poly.entity_id
_entity_poly.type
_entity_poly.pdbx_seq_one_letter_code
_entity_poly.pdbx_strand_id
1 'polypeptide(L)' 'LGICGEHGGDPASITFCESVGLDYVSCSPFRVPIARLAAAQAAINAAG' A
#
# COMPACT_ATOMS: atom_id res chain seq x y z
N LEU A 1 11.15 1.56 6.57
CA LEU A 1 11.43 1.06 5.20
C LEU A 1 10.21 1.23 4.31
N GLY A 2 10.41 1.41 3.02
CA GLY A 2 9.29 1.52 2.06
C GLY A 2 9.64 0.99 0.67
N ILE A 3 8.65 0.99 -0.21
CA ILE A 3 8.76 0.52 -1.60
C ILE A 3 8.42 1.64 -2.59
N CYS A 4 9.06 1.63 -3.75
CA CYS A 4 8.75 2.51 -4.86
C CYS A 4 8.52 1.73 -6.17
N GLY A 5 7.81 2.36 -7.11
CA GLY A 5 7.53 1.80 -8.43
C GLY A 5 6.07 1.39 -8.60
N GLU A 6 5.81 0.57 -9.62
CA GLU A 6 4.46 0.12 -9.99
C GLU A 6 3.74 -0.57 -8.82
N HIS A 7 4.43 -1.46 -8.11
CA HIS A 7 3.92 -2.20 -6.95
C HIS A 7 3.48 -1.28 -5.80
N GLY A 8 4.06 -0.08 -5.68
CA GLY A 8 3.64 0.90 -4.67
C GLY A 8 2.24 1.48 -4.90
N GLY A 9 1.62 1.19 -6.05
CA GLY A 9 0.24 1.58 -6.37
C GLY A 9 -0.67 0.41 -6.72
N ASP A 10 -0.21 -0.83 -6.52
CA ASP A 10 -0.99 -2.06 -6.73
C ASP A 10 -1.61 -2.52 -5.39
N PRO A 11 -2.94 -2.66 -5.28
CA PRO A 11 -3.59 -3.00 -4.00
C PRO A 11 -3.12 -4.31 -3.36
N ALA A 12 -2.86 -5.35 -4.17
CA ALA A 12 -2.38 -6.64 -3.65
C ALA A 12 -0.98 -6.50 -3.06
N SER A 13 -0.08 -5.80 -3.78
CA SER A 13 1.26 -5.47 -3.31
C SER A 13 1.23 -4.62 -2.03
N ILE A 14 0.33 -3.64 -1.93
CA ILE A 14 0.19 -2.80 -0.72
C ILE A 14 -0.25 -3.63 0.48
N THR A 15 -1.17 -4.58 0.28
CA THR A 15 -1.60 -5.49 1.35
C THR A 15 -0.45 -6.36 1.84
N PHE A 16 0.39 -6.85 0.92
CA PHE A 16 1.61 -7.56 1.28
C PHE A 16 2.61 -6.65 2.00
N CYS A 17 2.80 -5.41 1.55
CA CYS A 17 3.71 -4.46 2.18
C CYS A 17 3.30 -4.15 3.63
N GLU A 18 2.00 -3.98 3.88
CA GLU A 18 1.45 -3.81 5.23
C GLU A 18 1.74 -5.04 6.09
N SER A 19 1.52 -6.26 5.56
CA SER A 19 1.71 -7.50 6.32
C SER A 19 3.17 -7.80 6.69
N VAL A 20 4.13 -7.26 5.95
CA VAL A 20 5.57 -7.36 6.28
C VAL A 20 6.09 -6.13 7.05
N GLY A 21 5.22 -5.17 7.39
CA GLY A 21 5.56 -4.01 8.21
C GLY A 21 6.36 -2.92 7.51
N LEU A 22 6.10 -2.65 6.22
CA LEU A 22 6.64 -1.46 5.55
C LEU A 22 5.95 -0.19 6.05
N ASP A 23 6.70 0.89 6.22
CA ASP A 23 6.19 2.16 6.76
C ASP A 23 5.51 3.04 5.70
N TYR A 24 5.89 2.89 4.41
CA TYR A 24 5.34 3.68 3.33
C TYR A 24 5.45 3.01 1.95
N VAL A 25 4.59 3.46 1.03
CA VAL A 25 4.63 3.12 -0.39
C VAL A 25 4.75 4.40 -1.24
N SER A 26 5.41 4.31 -2.39
CA SER A 26 5.59 5.41 -3.34
C SER A 26 5.20 4.98 -4.75
N CYS A 27 4.23 5.67 -5.35
CA CYS A 27 3.73 5.40 -6.69
C CYS A 27 3.56 6.69 -7.50
N SER A 28 3.20 6.56 -8.79
CA SER A 28 2.95 7.72 -9.65
C SER A 28 1.79 8.57 -9.10
N PRO A 29 1.75 9.89 -9.37
CA PRO A 29 0.73 10.79 -8.80
C PRO A 29 -0.70 10.32 -9.02
N PHE A 30 -0.99 9.73 -10.18
CA PHE A 30 -2.31 9.21 -10.53
C PHE A 30 -2.71 7.96 -9.74
N ARG A 31 -1.76 7.21 -9.19
CA ARG A 31 -2.01 6.02 -8.35
C ARG A 31 -2.08 6.34 -6.86
N VAL A 32 -1.72 7.55 -6.43
CA VAL A 32 -1.78 7.94 -5.01
C VAL A 32 -3.18 7.73 -4.39
N PRO A 33 -4.30 8.09 -5.04
CA PRO A 33 -5.62 7.81 -4.47
C PRO A 33 -5.91 6.31 -4.29
N ILE A 34 -5.48 5.48 -5.25
CA ILE A 34 -5.61 4.01 -5.19
C ILE A 34 -4.76 3.46 -4.03
N ALA A 35 -3.52 3.93 -3.92
CA ALA A 35 -2.61 3.48 -2.87
C ALA A 35 -3.13 3.81 -1.47
N ARG A 36 -3.72 5.00 -1.28
CA ARG A 36 -4.33 5.41 -0.01
C ARG A 36 -5.54 4.55 0.37
N LEU A 37 -6.42 4.25 -0.59
CA LEU A 37 -7.57 3.39 -0.35
C LEU A 37 -7.13 1.96 0.00
N ALA A 38 -6.18 1.40 -0.76
CA ALA A 38 -5.66 0.06 -0.53
C ALA A 38 -4.97 -0.06 0.84
N ALA A 39 -4.17 0.94 1.23
CA ALA A 39 -3.53 0.96 2.55
C ALA A 39 -4.57 0.99 3.70
N ALA A 40 -5.62 1.81 3.57
CA ALA A 40 -6.69 1.85 4.55
C ALA A 40 -7.44 0.51 4.65
N GLN A 41 -7.73 -0.13 3.50
CA GLN A 41 -8.35 -1.46 3.47
C GLN A 41 -7.46 -2.52 4.11
N ALA A 42 -6.15 -2.52 3.81
CA ALA A 42 -5.19 -3.43 4.41
C ALA A 42 -5.13 -3.29 5.94
N ALA A 43 -5.06 -2.06 6.44
CA ALA A 43 -5.06 -1.79 7.87
C ALA A 43 -6.36 -2.22 8.58
N ILE A 44 -7.53 -1.97 7.97
CA ILE A 44 -8.83 -2.40 8.52
C ILE A 44 -8.91 -3.93 8.57
N ASN A 45 -8.49 -4.62 7.51
CA ASN A 45 -8.51 -6.08 7.46
C ASN A 45 -7.51 -6.73 8.42
N ALA A 46 -6.38 -6.07 8.69
CA ALA A 46 -5.38 -6.56 9.65
C ALA A 46 -5.80 -6.37 11.12
N ALA A 47 -6.71 -5.43 11.39
CA ALA A 47 -7.22 -5.14 12.73
C ALA A 47 -8.40 -6.02 13.17
N GLY A 48 -8.92 -6.88 12.27
CA GLY A 48 -10.06 -7.76 12.51
C GLY A 48 -9.69 -9.21 12.84
#